data_AF-A0A3M1X5Z2-F1
#
_entry.id   AF-A0A3M1X5Z2-F1
#
_cell.length_a   1.000
_cell.length_b   1.000
_cell.length_c   1.000
_cell.angle_alpha   90.00
_cell.angle_beta   90.00
_cell.angle_gamma   90.00
#
_symmetry.space_group_name_H-M   'P 1'
#
loop_
_entity.id
_entity.type
_entity.pdbx_description
1 polymer ?
#
loop_
_entity_poly.entity_id
_entity_poly.type
_entity_poly.pdbx_seq_one_letter_code
_entity_poly.pdbx_strand_id
1 'polypeptide(L)'
;GVGATYANRFEHPHPTPEGRAEICGHLDRVLKVPYTLTGHWAGLRPTTPNRRPILGAHPERPGMYVLSGFGTKGVLLAPWTSRLLAAQILGEAPEVPAEAQLARFF
;
A
#
# COMPACT_ATOMS: atom_id res chain seq x y z
N GLY A 1 6.51 -9.85 -13.15
CA GLY A 1 7.24 -8.60 -12.85
C GLY A 1 8.18 -8.87 -11.69
N VAL A 2 9.36 -8.27 -11.70
CA VAL A 2 10.35 -8.41 -10.62
C VAL A 2 10.45 -7.10 -9.86
N GLY A 3 10.66 -7.18 -8.56
CA GLY A 3 10.72 -6.01 -7.70
C GLY A 3 10.69 -6.40 -6.23
N ALA A 4 10.72 -5.44 -5.33
CA ALA A 4 10.78 -4.00 -5.60
C ALA A 4 11.74 -3.33 -4.62
N THR A 5 12.25 -2.16 -5.01
CA THR A 5 13.09 -1.35 -4.13
C THR A 5 12.30 -0.80 -2.93
N TYR A 6 13.03 -0.25 -1.96
CA TYR A 6 12.47 0.44 -0.80
C TYR A 6 13.18 1.78 -0.58
N ALA A 7 12.47 2.88 -0.84
CA ALA A 7 12.94 4.24 -0.58
C ALA A 7 11.90 5.00 0.23
N ASN A 8 12.31 5.56 1.37
CA ASN A 8 11.46 6.44 2.21
C ASN A 8 11.75 7.93 1.97
N ARG A 9 12.77 8.24 1.18
CA ARG A 9 13.12 9.58 0.69
C ARG A 9 13.46 9.45 -0.79
N PHE A 10 12.86 10.30 -1.61
CA PHE A 10 13.06 10.35 -3.05
C PHE A 10 12.69 11.75 -3.52
N GLU A 11 13.33 12.23 -4.60
CA GLU A 11 13.06 13.54 -5.17
C GLU A 11 11.73 13.53 -5.95
N HIS A 12 11.45 12.44 -6.66
CA HIS A 12 10.24 12.26 -7.46
C HIS A 12 9.76 10.79 -7.45
N PRO A 13 8.46 10.53 -7.66
CA PRO A 13 7.89 9.18 -7.60
C PRO A 13 8.09 8.37 -8.91
N HIS A 14 8.95 8.83 -9.81
CA HIS A 14 9.19 8.19 -11.10
C HIS A 14 10.28 7.11 -11.03
N PRO A 15 10.30 6.15 -11.98
CA PRO A 15 11.35 5.15 -12.07
C PRO A 15 12.75 5.79 -12.19
N THR A 16 13.75 5.22 -11.52
CA THR A 16 15.14 5.72 -11.57
C THR A 16 16.10 4.71 -12.19
N PRO A 17 17.22 5.15 -12.81
CA PRO A 17 18.28 4.26 -13.28
C PRO A 17 18.83 3.37 -12.16
N GLU A 18 18.99 3.90 -10.95
CA GLU A 18 19.51 3.19 -9.77
C GLU A 18 18.55 2.08 -9.34
N GLY A 19 17.25 2.36 -9.28
CA GLY A 19 16.25 1.36 -8.92
C GLY A 19 16.15 0.23 -9.95
N ARG A 20 16.33 0.55 -11.24
CA ARG A 20 16.44 -0.46 -12.30
C ARG A 20 17.67 -1.33 -12.09
N ALA A 21 18.83 -0.72 -11.86
CA ALA A 21 20.09 -1.45 -11.67
C ALA A 21 20.02 -2.38 -10.46
N GLU A 22 19.42 -1.93 -9.34
CA GLU A 22 19.22 -2.76 -8.15
C GLU A 22 18.36 -4.00 -8.44
N ILE A 23 17.19 -3.80 -9.05
CA ILE A 23 16.26 -4.90 -9.36
C ILE A 23 16.88 -5.89 -10.37
N CYS A 24 17.55 -5.38 -11.41
CA CYS A 24 18.21 -6.24 -12.40
C CYS A 24 19.37 -7.02 -11.77
N GLY A 25 20.20 -6.36 -10.95
CA GLY A 25 21.29 -7.02 -10.23
C GLY A 25 20.81 -8.13 -9.28
N HIS A 26 19.64 -7.96 -8.64
CA HIS A 26 19.00 -9.03 -7.88
C HIS A 26 18.49 -10.16 -8.79
N LEU A 27 17.88 -9.82 -9.93
CA LEU A 27 17.38 -10.79 -10.89
C LEU A 27 18.52 -11.67 -11.45
N ASP A 28 19.65 -11.08 -11.84
CA ASP A 28 20.79 -11.79 -12.44
C ASP A 28 21.43 -12.82 -11.49
N ARG A 29 21.30 -12.59 -10.16
CA ARG A 29 21.75 -13.54 -9.15
C ARG A 29 20.90 -14.81 -9.15
N VAL A 30 19.61 -14.69 -9.44
CA VAL A 30 18.62 -15.78 -9.33
C VAL A 30 18.34 -16.42 -10.69
N LEU A 31 18.13 -15.61 -11.73
CA LEU A 31 17.78 -16.07 -13.06
C LEU A 31 19.06 -16.30 -13.89
N LYS A 32 19.24 -17.52 -14.39
CA LYS A 32 20.42 -17.93 -15.18
C LYS A 32 20.17 -18.04 -16.67
N VAL A 33 18.99 -17.60 -17.12
CA VAL A 33 18.59 -17.57 -18.52
C VAL A 33 18.48 -16.12 -18.99
N PRO A 34 18.68 -15.85 -20.29
CA PRO A 34 18.48 -14.52 -20.85
C PRO A 34 17.05 -14.01 -20.63
N TYR A 35 16.89 -12.70 -20.45
CA TYR A 35 15.60 -12.04 -20.35
C TYR A 35 15.62 -10.67 -21.04
N THR A 36 14.44 -10.18 -21.39
CA THR A 36 14.25 -8.84 -21.97
C THR A 36 13.38 -8.01 -21.03
N LEU A 37 13.78 -6.77 -20.77
CA LEU A 37 12.97 -5.83 -20.02
C LEU A 37 11.88 -5.24 -20.90
N THR A 38 10.62 -5.50 -20.56
CA THR A 38 9.45 -5.00 -21.30
C THR A 38 8.87 -3.71 -20.73
N GLY A 39 9.24 -3.35 -19.49
CA GLY A 39 8.80 -2.12 -18.85
C GLY A 39 9.39 -1.93 -17.46
N HIS A 40 9.35 -0.69 -16.99
CA HIS A 40 9.81 -0.29 -15.65
C HIS A 40 8.88 0.80 -15.13
N TRP A 41 8.32 0.60 -13.95
CA TRP A 41 7.40 1.52 -13.30
C TRP A 41 7.72 1.63 -11.82
N ALA A 42 7.28 2.74 -11.22
CA ALA A 42 7.43 3.03 -9.80
C ALA A 42 6.06 3.37 -9.22
N GLY A 43 5.88 3.11 -7.92
CA GLY A 43 4.62 3.36 -7.24
C GLY A 43 4.84 3.68 -5.77
N LEU A 44 4.03 4.61 -5.25
CA LEU A 44 4.04 4.98 -3.85
C LEU A 44 3.22 4.01 -3.02
N ARG A 45 3.73 3.69 -1.83
CA ARG A 45 3.06 2.80 -0.87
C ARG A 45 2.54 3.65 0.28
N PRO A 46 1.25 4.01 0.32
CA PRO A 46 0.69 4.70 1.49
C PRO A 46 0.82 3.78 2.70
N THR A 47 1.58 4.21 3.69
CA THR A 47 1.91 3.41 4.87
C THR A 47 1.63 4.18 6.14
N THR A 48 1.52 3.46 7.25
CA THR A 48 1.32 4.00 8.59
C THR A 48 2.49 3.61 9.48
N PRO A 49 2.77 4.36 10.57
CA PRO A 49 3.86 4.03 11.48
C PRO A 49 3.85 2.57 11.97
N ASN A 50 2.67 2.01 12.21
CA ASN A 50 2.51 0.62 12.66
C ASN A 50 2.19 -0.39 11.54
N ARG A 51 2.23 0.04 10.28
CA ARG A 51 2.00 -0.80 9.09
C ARG A 51 0.65 -1.51 9.06
N ARG A 52 -0.35 -0.94 9.73
CA ARG A 52 -1.74 -1.39 9.68
C ARG A 52 -2.57 -0.46 8.78
N PRO A 53 -3.54 -1.00 8.02
CA PRO A 53 -4.45 -0.17 7.24
C PRO A 53 -5.22 0.78 8.15
N ILE A 54 -5.78 1.82 7.55
CA ILE A 54 -6.65 2.80 8.22
C ILE A 54 -8.00 2.72 7.52
N LEU A 55 -9.05 2.46 8.29
CA LEU A 55 -10.43 2.57 7.82
C LEU A 55 -11.34 3.20 8.88
N GLY A 56 -12.33 3.97 8.42
CA GLY A 56 -13.38 4.50 9.29
C GLY A 56 -13.94 5.83 8.85
N ALA A 57 -14.99 6.26 9.53
CA ALA A 57 -15.57 7.60 9.41
C ALA A 57 -14.66 8.66 10.05
N HIS A 58 -14.51 9.81 9.40
CA HIS A 58 -13.73 10.91 9.95
C HIS A 58 -14.50 11.60 11.09
N PRO A 59 -13.89 11.77 12.29
CA PRO A 59 -14.62 12.22 13.48
C PRO A 59 -15.20 13.63 13.34
N GLU A 60 -14.51 14.51 12.62
CA GLU A 60 -14.93 15.91 12.45
C GLU A 60 -15.65 16.21 11.11
N ARG A 61 -15.77 15.21 10.22
CA ARG A 61 -16.31 15.43 8.86
C ARG A 61 -17.40 14.41 8.54
N PRO A 62 -18.66 14.72 8.84
CA PRO A 62 -19.79 13.84 8.56
C PRO A 62 -19.84 13.43 7.09
N GLY A 63 -20.08 12.14 6.84
CA GLY A 63 -20.14 11.58 5.49
C GLY A 63 -18.76 11.34 4.83
N MET A 64 -17.65 11.70 5.48
CA MET A 64 -16.31 11.39 4.98
C MET A 64 -15.77 10.10 5.59
N TYR A 65 -15.29 9.21 4.73
CA TYR A 65 -14.70 7.92 5.10
C TYR A 65 -13.28 7.80 4.54
N VAL A 66 -12.40 7.15 5.28
CA VAL A 66 -11.01 6.91 4.87
C VAL A 66 -10.78 5.43 4.67
N LEU A 67 -10.03 5.08 3.63
CA LEU A 67 -9.46 3.75 3.41
C LEU A 67 -8.04 3.88 2.86
N SER A 68 -7.02 3.65 3.68
CA SER A 68 -5.61 3.87 3.28
C SER A 68 -4.63 3.04 4.14
N GLY A 69 -3.34 3.33 4.03
CA GLY A 69 -2.31 2.80 4.94
C GLY A 69 -1.89 1.35 4.68
N PHE A 70 -2.22 0.81 3.51
CA PHE A 70 -2.02 -0.60 3.16
C PHE A 70 -0.56 -1.07 3.02
N GLY A 71 0.38 -0.15 2.86
CA GLY A 71 1.79 -0.47 2.66
C GLY A 71 2.02 -1.44 1.49
N THR A 72 2.81 -2.50 1.72
CA THR A 72 3.10 -3.54 0.72
C THR A 72 2.02 -4.60 0.58
N LYS A 73 0.99 -4.60 1.46
CA LYS A 73 -0.02 -5.66 1.55
C LYS A 73 -1.39 -5.22 1.03
N GLY A 74 -1.46 -4.15 0.24
CA GLY A 74 -2.73 -3.60 -0.25
C GLY A 74 -3.59 -4.57 -1.01
N VAL A 75 -3.04 -5.29 -1.99
CA VAL A 75 -3.81 -6.29 -2.76
C VAL A 75 -4.39 -7.38 -1.86
N LEU A 76 -3.64 -7.79 -0.82
CA LEU A 76 -4.08 -8.82 0.11
C LEU A 76 -5.17 -8.33 1.07
N LEU A 77 -5.03 -7.12 1.59
CA LEU A 77 -5.90 -6.61 2.65
C LEU A 77 -7.12 -5.85 2.12
N ALA A 78 -7.03 -5.26 0.93
CA ALA A 78 -8.07 -4.38 0.39
C ALA A 78 -9.46 -5.06 0.32
N PRO A 79 -9.62 -6.31 -0.18
CA PRO A 79 -10.95 -6.92 -0.26
C PRO A 79 -11.65 -7.03 1.09
N TRP A 80 -10.90 -7.38 2.14
CA TRP A 80 -11.44 -7.50 3.49
C TRP A 80 -11.75 -6.14 4.10
N THR A 81 -10.82 -5.18 4.06
CA THR A 81 -11.04 -3.85 4.63
C THR A 81 -12.13 -3.06 3.91
N SER A 82 -12.27 -3.22 2.58
CA SER A 82 -13.32 -2.54 1.81
C SER A 82 -14.72 -3.03 2.19
N ARG A 83 -14.88 -4.32 2.53
CA ARG A 83 -16.16 -4.84 3.02
C ARG A 83 -16.52 -4.26 4.38
N LEU A 84 -15.55 -4.16 5.30
CA LEU A 84 -15.77 -3.53 6.60
C LEU A 84 -16.17 -2.05 6.45
N LEU A 85 -15.47 -1.30 5.59
CA LEU A 85 -15.82 0.10 5.38
C LEU A 85 -17.18 0.26 4.69
N ALA A 86 -17.51 -0.59 3.71
CA ALA A 86 -18.81 -0.56 3.05
C ALA A 86 -19.95 -0.83 4.05
N ALA A 87 -19.80 -1.81 4.94
CA ALA A 87 -20.76 -2.08 6.00
C ALA A 87 -20.94 -0.85 6.92
N GLN A 88 -19.86 -0.18 7.32
CA GLN A 88 -19.97 1.08 8.09
C GLN A 88 -20.72 2.17 7.32
N ILE A 89 -20.46 2.33 6.01
CA ILE A 89 -21.16 3.32 5.17
C ILE A 89 -22.66 3.03 5.09
N LEU A 90 -23.05 1.76 5.09
CA LEU A 90 -24.46 1.32 5.06
C LEU A 90 -25.15 1.38 6.44
N GLY A 91 -24.46 1.86 7.47
CA GLY A 91 -25.01 1.97 8.83
C GLY A 91 -24.92 0.70 9.66
N GLU A 92 -24.16 -0.30 9.21
CA GLU A 92 -23.86 -1.49 9.99
C GLU A 92 -22.71 -1.23 10.99
N ALA A 93 -22.58 -2.09 11.99
CA ALA A 93 -21.53 -2.02 13.01
C ALA A 93 -20.57 -3.22 12.92
N PRO A 94 -19.73 -3.32 11.85
CA PRO A 94 -18.79 -4.42 11.73
C PRO A 94 -17.67 -4.30 12.78
N GLU A 95 -17.17 -5.44 13.24
CA GLU A 95 -16.01 -5.48 14.12
C GLU A 95 -14.75 -5.09 13.33
N VAL A 96 -14.19 -3.92 13.66
CA VAL A 96 -12.94 -3.42 13.08
C VAL A 96 -11.85 -3.49 14.15
N PRO A 97 -10.70 -4.16 13.89
CA PRO A 97 -9.60 -4.20 14.83
C PRO A 97 -9.17 -2.79 15.24
N ALA A 98 -8.89 -2.57 16.52
CA ALA A 98 -8.54 -1.25 17.06
C ALA A 98 -7.35 -0.63 16.32
N GLU A 99 -6.38 -1.46 15.92
CA GLU A 99 -5.24 -1.05 15.13
C GLU A 99 -5.54 -0.79 13.64
N ALA A 100 -6.80 -0.83 13.21
CA ALA A 100 -7.21 -0.45 11.86
C ALA A 100 -8.17 0.74 11.84
N GLN A 101 -8.70 1.13 13.00
CA GLN A 101 -9.67 2.22 13.12
C GLN A 101 -9.02 3.58 12.87
N LEU A 102 -9.67 4.42 12.06
CA LEU A 102 -9.27 5.81 11.83
C LEU A 102 -9.23 6.63 13.13
N ALA A 103 -10.14 6.35 14.07
CA ALA A 103 -10.27 7.06 15.34
C ALA A 103 -8.98 7.10 16.17
N ARG A 104 -8.05 6.17 16.00
CA ARG A 104 -6.77 6.14 16.75
C ARG A 104 -5.81 7.29 16.44
N PHE A 105 -6.09 8.10 15.42
CA PHE A 105 -5.28 9.25 15.02
C PHE A 105 -5.86 10.59 15.53
N PHE A 106 -6.98 10.53 16.26
CA PHE A 106 -7.68 11.65 16.86
C PHE A 106 -7.80 11.39 18.37
#